data_AF-A0A0P1FMW4-F1
#
_entry.id   AF-A0A0P1FMW4-F1
#
_cell.length_a   1.000
_cell.length_b   1.000
_cell.length_c   1.000
_cell.angle_alpha   90.00
_cell.angle_beta   90.00
_cell.angle_gamma   90.00
#
_symmetry.space_group_name_H-M   'P 1'
#
loop_
_entity.id
_entity.type
_entity.pdbx_description
1 polymer ?
#
loop_
_entity_poly.entity_id
_entity_poly.type
_entity_poly.pdbx_seq_one_letter_code
_entity_poly.pdbx_strand_id
1 'polypeptide(L)'
;METEKPFDHEALCRSMLEHNSETISIRNPEIAIKKLTVIIDAALRLSNKKGFQAMSLRDLSKESGVSMGGLYAYFDTKTTLLGMILGEVTRAVERELSNPPQEVAQDPIAHLNWLIEHHIRLTDKMSPWFVFAFMEAKSFPLAERRIATQSEELTERYFSDVCEQAHRQGLLRPGVPQILPMLIKPLIQDWYVKRPKYRRRGISLRTYIVSVQAIVMAAILPNAEALAPDHPEVFYD
;
A
#
# COMPACT_ATOMS: atom_id res chain seq x y z
N MET A 1 -8.15 -0.45 -28.10
CA MET A 1 -8.44 0.10 -26.76
C MET A 1 -7.30 -0.33 -25.86
N GLU A 2 -6.29 0.53 -25.67
CA GLU A 2 -5.25 0.27 -24.67
C GLU A 2 -5.96 0.15 -23.32
N THR A 3 -5.81 -0.99 -22.66
CA THR A 3 -6.28 -1.19 -21.29
C THR A 3 -5.47 -0.24 -20.42
N GLU A 4 -6.05 0.91 -20.09
CA GLU A 4 -5.51 1.89 -19.16
C GLU A 4 -5.08 1.14 -17.88
N LYS A 5 -3.80 1.22 -17.52
CA LYS A 5 -3.28 0.53 -16.34
C LYS A 5 -3.45 1.50 -15.18
N PRO A 6 -4.45 1.36 -14.32
CA PRO A 6 -4.84 2.41 -13.36
C PRO A 6 -3.76 2.78 -12.33
N PHE A 7 -2.68 1.98 -12.24
CA PHE A 7 -1.54 2.19 -11.34
C PHE A 7 -0.21 2.24 -12.10
N ASP A 8 -0.22 2.49 -13.40
CA ASP A 8 1.02 2.91 -14.06
C ASP A 8 1.44 4.29 -13.54
N HIS A 9 2.73 4.59 -13.69
CA HIS A 9 3.30 5.78 -13.06
C HIS A 9 2.70 7.09 -13.58
N GLU A 10 2.29 7.12 -14.85
CA GLU A 10 1.70 8.29 -15.49
C GLU A 10 0.24 8.49 -15.03
N ALA A 11 -0.54 7.41 -14.93
CA ALA A 11 -1.91 7.41 -14.40
C ALA A 11 -1.94 7.92 -12.94
N LEU A 12 -0.98 7.50 -12.11
CA LEU A 12 -0.82 8.02 -10.75
C LEU A 12 -0.50 9.52 -10.75
N CYS A 13 0.34 9.99 -11.67
CA CYS A 13 0.65 11.41 -11.79
C CYS A 13 -0.55 12.21 -12.33
N ARG A 14 -1.35 11.63 -13.23
CA ARG A 14 -2.62 12.22 -13.70
C ARG A 14 -3.59 12.39 -12.54
N SER A 15 -3.81 11.34 -11.76
CA SER A 15 -4.67 11.43 -10.58
C SER A 15 -4.11 12.39 -9.53
N MET A 16 -2.80 12.41 -9.31
CA MET A 16 -2.16 13.40 -8.44
C MET A 16 -2.39 14.84 -8.92
N LEU A 17 -2.30 15.11 -10.22
CA LEU A 17 -2.57 16.43 -10.79
C LEU A 17 -4.02 16.86 -10.52
N GLU A 18 -4.99 15.97 -10.75
CA GLU A 18 -6.42 16.23 -10.54
C GLU A 18 -6.72 16.63 -9.10
N HIS A 19 -6.12 15.94 -8.11
CA HIS A 19 -6.35 16.22 -6.69
C HIS A 19 -5.53 17.38 -6.12
N ASN A 20 -4.65 17.98 -6.92
CA ASN A 20 -3.77 19.08 -6.49
C ASN A 20 -3.79 20.26 -7.48
N SER A 21 -4.89 20.44 -8.21
CA SER A 21 -5.03 21.50 -9.23
C SER A 21 -4.96 22.91 -8.66
N GLU A 22 -5.29 23.10 -7.38
CA GLU A 22 -5.15 24.39 -6.69
C GLU A 22 -3.68 24.71 -6.35
N THR A 23 -2.85 23.69 -6.18
CA THR A 23 -1.41 23.83 -5.89
C THR A 23 -0.60 23.94 -7.19
N ILE A 24 -0.97 23.20 -8.22
CA ILE A 24 -0.22 23.12 -9.47
C ILE A 24 -0.65 24.25 -10.42
N SER A 25 0.28 25.15 -10.73
CA SER A 25 0.03 26.35 -11.54
C SER A 25 0.11 26.14 -13.07
N ILE A 26 0.41 24.91 -13.52
CA ILE A 26 0.65 24.60 -14.93
C ILE A 26 -0.68 24.39 -15.67
N ARG A 27 -0.94 25.22 -16.68
CA ARG A 27 -2.21 25.22 -17.42
C ARG A 27 -2.42 24.04 -18.37
N ASN A 28 -1.35 23.49 -18.93
CA ASN A 28 -1.44 22.37 -19.87
C ASN A 28 -1.30 21.05 -19.09
N PRO A 29 -2.36 20.23 -19.00
CA PRO A 29 -2.35 19.02 -18.17
C PRO A 29 -1.36 17.98 -18.68
N GLU A 30 -1.22 17.79 -19.99
CA GLU A 30 -0.30 16.79 -20.55
C GLU A 30 1.18 17.16 -20.31
N ILE A 31 1.50 18.46 -20.31
CA ILE A 31 2.83 18.93 -19.92
C ILE A 31 3.04 18.75 -18.41
N ALA A 32 2.02 19.06 -17.61
CA ALA A 32 2.06 18.92 -16.15
C ALA A 32 2.30 17.46 -15.74
N ILE A 33 1.55 16.52 -16.31
CA ILE A 33 1.65 15.08 -16.02
C ILE A 33 3.06 14.57 -16.33
N LYS A 34 3.56 14.79 -17.56
CA LYS A 34 4.91 14.33 -17.95
C LYS A 34 6.00 14.86 -17.03
N LYS A 35 5.89 16.13 -16.62
CA LYS A 35 6.86 16.75 -15.72
C LYS A 35 6.73 16.21 -14.30
N LEU A 36 5.50 16.04 -13.80
CA LEU A 36 5.22 15.47 -12.50
C LEU A 36 5.77 14.04 -12.40
N THR A 37 5.60 13.21 -13.44
CA THR A 37 6.19 11.87 -13.53
C THR A 37 7.71 11.91 -13.31
N VAL A 38 8.43 12.83 -13.97
CA VAL A 38 9.88 12.97 -13.78
C VAL A 38 10.23 13.44 -12.36
N ILE A 39 9.44 14.35 -11.80
CA ILE A 39 9.65 14.87 -10.44
C ILE A 39 9.42 13.79 -9.39
N ILE A 40 8.32 13.04 -9.48
CA ILE A 40 7.98 12.01 -8.51
C ILE A 40 8.97 10.85 -8.59
N ASP A 41 9.32 10.37 -9.78
CA ASP A 41 10.35 9.33 -9.92
C ASP A 41 11.69 9.76 -9.29
N ALA A 42 12.13 10.99 -9.54
CA ALA A 42 13.33 11.54 -8.92
C ALA A 42 13.21 11.62 -7.38
N ALA A 43 12.06 12.05 -6.86
CA ALA A 43 11.83 12.16 -5.42
C ALA A 43 11.86 10.79 -4.73
N LEU A 44 11.19 9.78 -5.29
CA LEU A 44 11.17 8.41 -4.76
C LEU A 44 12.57 7.77 -4.81
N ARG A 45 13.30 7.92 -5.93
CA ARG A 45 14.68 7.44 -6.06
C ARG A 45 15.63 8.10 -5.07
N LEU A 46 15.55 9.42 -4.94
CA LEU A 46 16.43 10.19 -4.07
C LEU A 46 16.14 9.90 -2.60
N SER A 47 14.87 9.77 -2.22
CA SER A 47 14.47 9.35 -0.88
C SER A 47 15.02 7.97 -0.55
N ASN A 48 14.88 6.99 -1.44
CA ASN A 48 15.43 5.64 -1.22
C ASN A 48 16.96 5.61 -1.09
N LYS A 49 17.68 6.58 -1.70
CA LYS A 49 19.14 6.64 -1.66
C LYS A 49 19.71 7.27 -0.38
N LYS A 50 19.07 8.30 0.17
CA LYS A 50 19.63 9.08 1.31
C LYS A 50 18.63 9.45 2.41
N GLY A 51 17.39 8.99 2.31
CA GLY A 51 16.28 9.36 3.20
C GLY A 51 15.62 10.68 2.78
N PHE A 52 14.33 10.78 3.05
CA PHE A 52 13.50 11.95 2.75
C PHE A 52 13.93 13.17 3.56
N GLN A 53 14.34 12.97 4.81
CA GLN A 53 14.78 14.07 5.67
C GLN A 53 16.05 14.76 5.15
N ALA A 54 17.03 13.99 4.67
CA ALA A 54 18.29 14.51 4.12
C ALA A 54 18.15 15.04 2.68
N MET A 55 17.00 14.83 2.03
CA MET A 55 16.69 15.39 0.71
C MET A 55 16.32 16.88 0.80
N SER A 56 16.87 17.67 -0.13
CA SER A 56 16.47 19.05 -0.38
C SER A 56 15.82 19.21 -1.76
N LEU A 57 15.09 20.31 -1.96
CA LEU A 57 14.54 20.65 -3.29
C LEU A 57 15.62 20.93 -4.33
N ARG A 58 16.83 21.34 -3.91
CA ARG A 58 17.98 21.50 -4.83
C ARG A 58 18.50 20.17 -5.33
N ASP A 59 18.55 19.16 -4.46
CA ASP A 59 18.91 17.80 -4.87
C ASP A 59 17.86 17.25 -5.84
N LEU A 60 16.57 17.46 -5.54
CA LEU A 60 15.47 17.05 -6.41
C LEU A 60 15.54 17.75 -7.78
N SER A 61 15.85 19.05 -7.81
CA SER A 61 16.06 19.80 -9.05
C SER A 61 17.18 19.20 -9.88
N LYS A 62 18.31 18.86 -9.24
CA LYS A 62 19.46 18.22 -9.90
C LYS A 62 19.13 16.82 -10.42
N GLU A 63 18.44 16.00 -9.63
CA GLU A 63 18.09 14.61 -9.98
C GLU A 63 17.02 14.54 -11.08
N SER A 64 16.03 15.43 -11.04
CA SER A 64 14.92 15.48 -12.01
C SER A 64 15.26 16.25 -13.29
N GLY A 65 16.32 17.07 -13.28
CA GLY A 65 16.62 18.02 -14.35
C GLY A 65 15.61 19.17 -14.47
N VAL A 66 14.70 19.32 -13.49
CA VAL A 66 13.72 20.41 -13.45
C VAL A 66 14.31 21.58 -12.67
N SER A 67 14.24 22.79 -13.21
CA SER A 67 14.73 23.98 -12.51
C SER A 67 13.98 24.23 -11.20
N MET A 68 14.59 24.95 -10.25
CA MET A 68 13.93 25.32 -8.99
C MET A 68 12.58 26.02 -9.23
N GLY A 69 12.54 27.01 -10.14
CA GLY A 69 11.30 27.69 -10.51
C GLY A 69 10.27 26.74 -11.15
N GLY A 70 10.74 25.74 -11.89
CA GLY A 70 9.89 24.68 -12.43
C GLY A 70 9.29 23.77 -11.36
N LEU A 71 10.03 23.43 -10.30
CA LEU A 71 9.51 22.68 -9.16
C LEU A 71 8.45 23.48 -8.39
N TYR A 72 8.73 24.76 -8.15
CA TYR A 72 7.80 25.67 -7.45
C TYR A 72 6.47 25.88 -8.18
N ALA A 73 6.38 25.54 -9.47
CA ALA A 73 5.11 25.53 -10.19
C ALA A 73 4.20 24.35 -9.83
N TYR A 74 4.71 23.30 -9.16
CA TYR A 74 3.96 22.11 -8.74
C TYR A 74 3.73 22.03 -7.23
N PHE A 75 4.70 22.48 -6.43
CA PHE A 75 4.61 22.51 -4.98
C PHE A 75 5.59 23.54 -4.41
N ASP A 76 5.19 24.20 -3.34
CA ASP A 76 5.96 25.26 -2.67
C ASP A 76 7.03 24.72 -1.71
N THR A 77 6.80 23.54 -1.11
CA THR A 77 7.71 22.95 -0.13
C THR A 77 7.91 21.46 -0.32
N LYS A 78 8.98 20.93 0.30
CA LYS A 78 9.22 19.48 0.39
C LYS A 78 8.07 18.77 1.11
N THR A 79 7.45 19.42 2.09
CA THR A 79 6.32 18.87 2.85
C THR A 79 5.07 18.76 1.98
N THR A 80 4.82 19.75 1.12
CA THR A 80 3.72 19.72 0.15
C THR A 80 3.88 18.55 -0.81
N LEU A 81 5.08 18.35 -1.36
CA LEU A 81 5.38 17.17 -2.19
C LEU A 81 5.12 15.85 -1.44
N LEU A 82 5.51 15.75 -0.16
CA LEU A 82 5.22 14.57 0.66
C LEU A 82 3.72 14.34 0.83
N GLY A 83 2.96 15.38 1.15
CA GLY A 83 1.50 15.31 1.28
C GLY A 83 0.84 14.81 -0.01
N MET A 84 1.29 15.31 -1.17
CA MET A 84 0.80 14.85 -2.48
C MET A 84 1.05 13.35 -2.68
N ILE A 85 2.27 12.87 -2.38
CA ILE A 85 2.64 11.46 -2.52
C ILE A 85 1.82 10.57 -1.57
N LEU A 86 1.71 10.94 -0.29
CA LEU A 86 0.95 10.16 0.69
C LEU A 86 -0.55 10.13 0.38
N GLY A 87 -1.11 11.26 -0.06
CA GLY A 87 -2.50 11.33 -0.49
C GLY A 87 -2.77 10.40 -1.68
N GLU A 88 -1.83 10.31 -2.62
CA GLU A 88 -1.98 9.41 -3.77
C GLU A 88 -1.89 7.93 -3.37
N VAL A 89 -1.00 7.59 -2.43
CA VAL A 89 -0.93 6.23 -1.86
C VAL A 89 -2.26 5.85 -1.19
N THR A 90 -2.84 6.74 -0.37
CA THR A 90 -4.12 6.49 0.29
C THR A 90 -5.26 6.32 -0.71
N ARG A 91 -5.36 7.20 -1.71
CA ARG A 91 -6.38 7.09 -2.76
C ARG A 91 -6.25 5.81 -3.56
N ALA A 92 -5.03 5.35 -3.83
CA ALA A 92 -4.80 4.09 -4.53
C ALA A 92 -5.27 2.89 -3.71
N VAL A 93 -5.06 2.90 -2.39
CA VAL A 93 -5.62 1.89 -1.46
C VAL A 93 -7.15 1.92 -1.46
N GLU A 94 -7.75 3.11 -1.32
CA GLU A 94 -9.21 3.26 -1.34
C GLU A 94 -9.79 2.75 -2.66
N ARG A 95 -9.23 3.16 -3.80
CA ARG A 95 -9.70 2.77 -5.13
C ARG A 95 -9.63 1.26 -5.32
N GLU A 96 -8.54 0.62 -4.88
CA GLU A 96 -8.34 -0.81 -5.08
C GLU A 96 -9.19 -1.66 -4.13
N LEU A 97 -9.36 -1.25 -2.86
CA LEU A 97 -9.91 -2.13 -1.83
C LEU A 97 -11.38 -1.85 -1.45
N SER A 98 -11.95 -0.70 -1.84
CA SER A 98 -13.33 -0.34 -1.43
C SER A 98 -14.43 -0.96 -2.29
N ASN A 99 -14.13 -1.46 -3.48
CA ASN A 99 -15.13 -1.92 -4.46
C ASN A 99 -14.86 -3.35 -4.95
N PRO A 100 -15.01 -4.37 -4.08
CA PRO A 100 -14.96 -5.77 -4.52
C PRO A 100 -16.12 -6.10 -5.49
N PRO A 101 -15.96 -7.11 -6.37
CA PRO A 101 -17.09 -7.67 -7.12
C PRO A 101 -18.25 -8.07 -6.20
N GLN A 102 -19.49 -7.97 -6.67
CA GLN A 102 -20.67 -8.20 -5.84
C GLN A 102 -20.69 -9.60 -5.21
N GLU A 103 -20.31 -10.63 -5.97
CA GLU A 103 -20.26 -12.01 -5.51
C GLU A 103 -19.19 -12.19 -4.43
N VAL A 104 -18.07 -11.47 -4.55
CA VAL A 104 -17.00 -11.43 -3.55
C VAL A 104 -17.47 -10.73 -2.29
N ALA A 105 -18.17 -9.59 -2.41
CA ALA A 105 -18.65 -8.80 -1.27
C ALA A 105 -19.65 -9.58 -0.38
N GLN A 106 -20.39 -10.53 -0.96
CA GLN A 106 -21.40 -11.33 -0.27
C GLN A 106 -20.82 -12.54 0.49
N ASP A 107 -19.62 -12.99 0.14
CA ASP A 107 -18.91 -14.08 0.81
C ASP A 107 -17.69 -13.51 1.59
N PRO A 108 -17.75 -13.40 2.93
CA PRO A 108 -16.66 -12.83 3.73
C PRO A 108 -15.31 -13.54 3.55
N ILE A 109 -15.31 -14.84 3.26
CA ILE A 109 -14.07 -15.61 3.08
C ILE A 109 -13.47 -15.32 1.70
N ALA A 110 -14.31 -15.25 0.67
CA ALA A 110 -13.89 -14.79 -0.64
C ALA A 110 -13.39 -13.34 -0.59
N HIS A 111 -14.11 -12.46 0.11
CA HIS A 111 -13.75 -11.05 0.29
C HIS A 111 -12.41 -10.89 1.00
N LEU A 112 -12.16 -11.66 2.06
CA LEU A 112 -10.88 -11.57 2.76
C LEU A 112 -9.70 -12.01 1.88
N ASN A 113 -9.87 -13.09 1.12
CA ASN A 113 -8.86 -13.53 0.15
C ASN A 113 -8.63 -12.49 -0.95
N TRP A 114 -9.71 -11.86 -1.42
CA TRP A 114 -9.66 -10.79 -2.41
C TRP A 114 -8.88 -9.58 -1.88
N LEU A 115 -9.15 -9.10 -0.66
CA LEU A 115 -8.43 -7.99 -0.04
C LEU A 115 -6.92 -8.27 0.07
N ILE A 116 -6.55 -9.48 0.51
CA ILE A 116 -5.14 -9.91 0.61
C ILE A 116 -4.46 -9.84 -0.76
N GLU A 117 -5.08 -10.45 -1.78
CA GLU A 117 -4.54 -10.48 -3.13
C GLU A 117 -4.41 -9.07 -3.73
N HIS A 118 -5.47 -8.28 -3.66
CA HIS A 118 -5.54 -6.96 -4.27
C HIS A 118 -4.57 -5.97 -3.60
N HIS A 119 -4.43 -6.00 -2.28
CA HIS A 119 -3.42 -5.18 -1.61
C HIS A 119 -1.98 -5.58 -2.00
N ILE A 120 -1.67 -6.89 -2.05
CA ILE A 120 -0.33 -7.34 -2.48
C ILE A 120 -0.06 -6.91 -3.93
N ARG A 121 -1.04 -7.05 -4.83
CA ARG A 121 -0.90 -6.64 -6.24
C ARG A 121 -0.76 -5.12 -6.41
N LEU A 122 -1.50 -4.34 -5.63
CA LEU A 122 -1.38 -2.88 -5.62
C LEU A 122 0.04 -2.46 -5.22
N THR A 123 0.50 -2.97 -4.08
CA THR A 123 1.83 -2.65 -3.55
C THR A 123 2.97 -3.21 -4.42
N ASP A 124 2.72 -4.28 -5.17
CA ASP A 124 3.63 -4.78 -6.20
C ASP A 124 3.82 -3.78 -7.34
N LYS A 125 2.72 -3.27 -7.90
CA LYS A 125 2.70 -2.30 -9.00
C LYS A 125 3.27 -0.94 -8.57
N MET A 126 2.94 -0.50 -7.37
CA MET A 126 3.31 0.81 -6.82
C MET A 126 4.50 0.75 -5.85
N SER A 127 5.36 -0.27 -5.97
CA SER A 127 6.40 -0.56 -4.97
C SER A 127 7.24 0.66 -4.54
N PRO A 128 7.75 1.52 -5.44
CA PRO A 128 8.51 2.70 -5.03
C PRO A 128 7.74 3.66 -4.11
N TRP A 129 6.43 3.82 -4.34
CA TRP A 129 5.54 4.71 -3.59
C TRP A 129 5.27 4.16 -2.19
N PHE A 130 4.95 2.87 -2.08
CA PHE A 130 4.69 2.22 -0.79
C PHE A 130 5.95 2.05 0.06
N VAL A 131 7.09 1.74 -0.57
CA VAL A 131 8.38 1.70 0.13
C VAL A 131 8.70 3.07 0.74
N PHE A 132 8.49 4.15 -0.04
CA PHE A 132 8.65 5.52 0.44
C PHE A 132 7.70 5.84 1.60
N ALA A 133 6.39 5.63 1.41
CA ALA A 133 5.37 5.98 2.40
C ALA A 133 5.58 5.25 3.73
N PHE A 134 5.99 3.98 3.68
CA PHE A 134 6.20 3.17 4.87
C PHE A 134 7.56 3.39 5.55
N MET A 135 8.67 3.25 4.81
CA MET A 135 10.01 3.25 5.43
C MET A 135 10.37 4.61 6.02
N GLU A 136 9.88 5.69 5.43
CA GLU A 136 10.18 7.05 5.89
C GLU A 136 9.15 7.58 6.89
N ALA A 137 8.06 6.85 7.18
CA ALA A 137 6.95 7.31 8.02
C ALA A 137 7.39 7.88 9.38
N LYS A 138 8.34 7.19 10.04
CA LYS A 138 8.89 7.62 11.34
C LYS A 138 9.68 8.92 11.26
N SER A 139 10.17 9.28 10.08
CA SER A 139 10.94 10.49 9.83
C SER A 139 10.05 11.67 9.43
N PHE A 140 8.80 11.46 9.03
CA PHE A 140 7.91 12.52 8.57
C PHE A 140 7.54 13.51 9.69
N PRO A 141 7.24 14.78 9.35
CA PRO A 141 6.61 15.71 10.28
C PRO A 141 5.26 15.15 10.77
N LEU A 142 4.76 15.70 11.88
CA LEU A 142 3.62 15.12 12.61
C LEU A 142 2.35 14.99 11.76
N ALA A 143 2.05 15.98 10.93
CA ALA A 143 0.85 15.97 10.10
C ALA A 143 0.90 14.85 9.04
N GLU A 144 2.02 14.75 8.31
CA GLU A 144 2.18 13.75 7.26
C GLU A 144 2.37 12.34 7.82
N ARG A 145 2.99 12.22 9.00
CA ARG A 145 3.01 10.95 9.73
C ARG A 145 1.60 10.46 10.04
N ARG A 146 0.69 11.34 10.46
CA ARG A 146 -0.71 10.97 10.71
C ARG A 146 -1.39 10.50 9.44
N ILE A 147 -1.13 11.11 8.28
CA ILE A 147 -1.68 10.64 6.99
C ILE A 147 -1.21 9.21 6.70
N ALA A 148 0.09 8.93 6.87
CA ALA A 148 0.64 7.59 6.67
C ALA A 148 0.01 6.56 7.64
N THR A 149 -0.13 6.91 8.92
CA THR A 149 -0.79 6.05 9.92
C THR A 149 -2.27 5.82 9.58
N GLN A 150 -3.01 6.84 9.20
CA GLN A 150 -4.43 6.71 8.81
C GLN A 150 -4.63 5.82 7.58
N SER A 151 -3.69 5.85 6.63
CA SER A 151 -3.68 4.97 5.46
C SER A 151 -3.48 3.49 5.85
N GLU A 152 -2.62 3.24 6.84
CA GLU A 152 -2.41 1.91 7.42
C GLU A 152 -3.66 1.43 8.16
N GLU A 153 -4.22 2.27 9.05
CA GLU A 153 -5.46 1.99 9.79
C GLU A 153 -6.67 1.78 8.86
N LEU A 154 -6.74 2.50 7.73
CA LEU A 154 -7.76 2.26 6.71
C LEU A 154 -7.67 0.84 6.14
N THR A 155 -6.46 0.39 5.81
CA THR A 155 -6.25 -0.96 5.28
C THR A 155 -6.65 -2.02 6.32
N GLU A 156 -6.28 -1.82 7.59
CA GLU A 156 -6.62 -2.72 8.69
C GLU A 156 -8.12 -2.76 8.98
N ARG A 157 -8.83 -1.64 8.80
CA ARG A 157 -10.29 -1.58 8.91
C ARG A 157 -10.98 -2.45 7.87
N TYR A 158 -10.55 -2.44 6.61
CA TYR A 158 -11.12 -3.35 5.59
C TYR A 158 -11.02 -4.82 6.00
N PHE A 159 -9.89 -5.25 6.57
CA PHE A 159 -9.73 -6.61 7.07
C PHE A 159 -10.61 -6.90 8.29
N SER A 160 -10.68 -5.93 9.23
CA SER A 160 -11.47 -6.05 10.45
C SER A 160 -12.96 -6.19 10.14
N ASP A 161 -13.50 -5.32 9.27
CA ASP A 161 -14.91 -5.30 8.90
C ASP A 161 -15.35 -6.62 8.25
N VAL A 162 -14.52 -7.17 7.36
CA VAL A 162 -14.79 -8.47 6.71
C VAL A 162 -14.69 -9.63 7.70
N CYS A 163 -13.72 -9.62 8.60
CA CYS A 163 -13.61 -10.63 9.65
C CYS A 163 -14.80 -10.57 10.62
N GLU A 164 -15.30 -9.38 10.96
CA GLU A 164 -16.51 -9.22 11.77
C GLU A 164 -17.76 -9.74 11.05
N GLN A 165 -17.88 -9.52 9.74
CA GLN A 165 -18.94 -10.11 8.93
C GLN A 165 -18.86 -11.64 8.94
N ALA A 166 -17.68 -12.22 8.75
CA ALA A 166 -17.47 -13.66 8.81
C ALA A 166 -17.82 -14.25 10.20
N HIS A 167 -17.47 -13.53 11.27
CA HIS A 167 -17.81 -13.91 12.64
C HIS A 167 -19.33 -13.94 12.87
N ARG A 168 -20.04 -12.88 12.46
CA ARG A 168 -21.51 -12.81 12.56
C ARG A 168 -22.23 -13.90 11.78
N GLN A 169 -21.64 -14.36 10.68
CA GLN A 169 -22.16 -15.46 9.87
C GLN A 169 -21.77 -16.86 10.37
N GLY A 170 -21.01 -16.95 11.47
CA GLY A 170 -20.57 -18.24 12.02
C GLY A 170 -19.56 -18.99 11.16
N LEU A 171 -18.87 -18.29 10.24
CA LEU A 171 -17.91 -18.88 9.31
C LEU A 171 -16.51 -19.07 9.93
N LEU A 172 -16.25 -18.42 11.07
CA LEU A 172 -14.97 -18.52 11.76
C LEU A 172 -14.98 -19.63 12.80
N ARG A 173 -13.83 -20.29 12.98
CA ARG A 173 -13.66 -21.26 14.08
C ARG A 173 -13.77 -20.59 15.46
N PRO A 174 -14.13 -21.33 16.51
CA PRO A 174 -14.09 -20.82 17.88
C PRO A 174 -12.68 -20.34 18.26
N GLY A 175 -12.61 -19.23 19.00
CA GLY A 175 -11.36 -18.73 19.58
C GLY A 175 -10.43 -17.97 18.62
N VAL A 176 -10.91 -17.53 17.44
CA VAL A 176 -10.14 -16.62 16.59
C VAL A 176 -9.80 -15.33 17.36
N PRO A 177 -8.52 -14.98 17.53
CA PRO A 177 -8.13 -13.77 18.27
C PRO A 177 -8.62 -12.49 17.57
N GLN A 178 -9.11 -11.52 18.35
CA GLN A 178 -9.55 -10.22 17.80
C GLN A 178 -8.44 -9.44 17.09
N ILE A 179 -7.17 -9.71 17.43
CA ILE A 179 -6.01 -9.07 16.79
C ILE A 179 -5.68 -9.66 15.42
N LEU A 180 -6.25 -10.81 15.04
CA LEU A 180 -5.89 -11.50 13.80
C LEU A 180 -6.03 -10.62 12.53
N PRO A 181 -7.10 -9.82 12.34
CA PRO A 181 -7.21 -8.93 11.17
C PRO A 181 -6.06 -7.93 11.08
N MET A 182 -5.61 -7.39 12.22
CA MET A 182 -4.45 -6.48 12.28
C MET A 182 -3.15 -7.19 11.91
N LEU A 183 -3.01 -8.49 12.23
CA LEU A 183 -1.82 -9.28 11.89
C LEU A 183 -1.72 -9.61 10.39
N ILE A 184 -2.80 -9.46 9.62
CA ILE A 184 -2.76 -9.61 8.15
C ILE A 184 -1.90 -8.52 7.52
N LYS A 185 -1.98 -7.28 8.03
CA LYS A 185 -1.28 -6.13 7.46
C LYS A 185 0.25 -6.32 7.43
N PRO A 186 0.93 -6.73 8.52
CA PRO A 186 2.35 -7.07 8.48
C PRO A 186 2.70 -8.18 7.47
N LEU A 187 1.85 -9.21 7.32
CA LEU A 187 2.08 -10.31 6.38
C LEU A 187 2.08 -9.83 4.93
N ILE A 188 1.09 -9.03 4.51
CA ILE A 188 1.03 -8.50 3.15
C ILE A 188 2.11 -7.41 2.92
N GLN A 189 2.48 -6.68 3.97
CA GLN A 189 3.47 -5.60 3.93
C GLN A 189 4.90 -6.07 3.68
N ASP A 190 5.27 -7.26 4.18
CA ASP A 190 6.62 -7.79 4.02
C ASP A 190 6.99 -7.97 2.52
N TRP A 191 6.01 -8.16 1.63
CA TRP A 191 6.22 -8.29 0.18
C TRP A 191 7.00 -7.11 -0.41
N TYR A 192 6.53 -5.89 -0.20
CA TYR A 192 7.09 -4.70 -0.83
C TYR A 192 8.29 -4.16 -0.05
N VAL A 193 8.30 -4.28 1.28
CA VAL A 193 9.42 -3.83 2.13
C VAL A 193 10.63 -4.74 1.95
N LYS A 194 10.43 -6.05 1.82
CA LYS A 194 11.51 -7.03 1.67
C LYS A 194 11.53 -7.66 0.28
N ARG A 195 11.09 -6.96 -0.75
CA ARG A 195 11.04 -7.48 -2.12
C ARG A 195 12.35 -8.12 -2.62
N PRO A 196 13.56 -7.56 -2.35
CA PRO A 196 14.82 -8.20 -2.73
C PRO A 196 15.05 -9.59 -2.10
N LYS A 197 14.49 -9.85 -0.91
CA LYS A 197 14.55 -11.15 -0.23
C LYS A 197 13.82 -12.24 -1.04
N TYR A 198 12.60 -11.93 -1.50
CA TYR A 198 11.77 -12.85 -2.27
C TYR A 198 12.29 -13.06 -3.69
N ARG A 199 12.74 -11.98 -4.34
CA ARG A 199 13.34 -12.05 -5.68
C ARG A 199 14.58 -12.94 -5.71
N ARG A 200 15.50 -12.82 -4.74
CA ARG A 200 16.70 -13.67 -4.64
C ARG A 200 16.39 -15.16 -4.44
N ARG A 201 15.21 -15.48 -3.89
CA ARG A 201 14.75 -16.85 -3.63
C ARG A 201 13.83 -17.39 -4.72
N GLY A 202 13.64 -16.65 -5.82
CA GLY A 202 12.74 -17.07 -6.90
C GLY A 202 11.26 -17.14 -6.49
N ILE A 203 10.86 -16.48 -5.40
CA ILE A 203 9.46 -16.49 -4.95
C ILE A 203 8.64 -15.56 -5.84
N SER A 204 7.66 -16.14 -6.54
CA SER A 204 6.76 -15.40 -7.41
C SER A 204 5.70 -14.62 -6.62
N LEU A 205 5.14 -13.57 -7.23
CA LEU A 205 4.00 -12.82 -6.67
C LEU A 205 2.83 -13.76 -6.33
N ARG A 206 2.49 -14.66 -7.26
CA ARG A 206 1.42 -15.65 -7.06
C ARG A 206 1.69 -16.56 -5.87
N THR A 207 2.92 -17.07 -5.76
CA THR A 207 3.32 -17.92 -4.63
C THR A 207 3.15 -17.18 -3.31
N TYR A 208 3.58 -15.91 -3.25
CA TYR A 208 3.44 -15.10 -2.05
C TYR A 208 1.98 -14.88 -1.65
N ILE A 209 1.13 -14.49 -2.60
CA ILE A 209 -0.31 -14.26 -2.38
C ILE A 209 -0.97 -15.53 -1.82
N VAL A 210 -0.79 -16.66 -2.50
CA VAL A 210 -1.41 -17.94 -2.10
C VAL A 210 -0.90 -18.39 -0.73
N SER A 211 0.39 -18.19 -0.42
CA SER A 211 0.92 -18.54 0.90
C SER A 211 0.34 -17.68 2.02
N VAL A 212 0.18 -16.37 1.82
CA VAL A 212 -0.45 -15.51 2.83
C VAL A 212 -1.92 -15.87 3.01
N GLN A 213 -2.67 -16.06 1.92
CA GLN A 213 -4.05 -16.51 1.96
C GLN A 213 -4.17 -17.83 2.74
N ALA A 214 -3.34 -18.83 2.42
CA ALA A 214 -3.36 -20.12 3.11
C ALA A 214 -3.09 -19.99 4.63
N ILE A 215 -2.12 -19.16 5.04
CA ILE A 215 -1.83 -18.90 6.45
C ILE A 215 -3.05 -18.29 7.16
N VAL A 216 -3.67 -17.28 6.56
CA VAL A 216 -4.84 -16.60 7.14
C VAL A 216 -6.04 -17.54 7.19
N MET A 217 -6.33 -18.26 6.11
CA MET A 217 -7.46 -19.21 6.04
C MET A 217 -7.31 -20.33 7.07
N ALA A 218 -6.12 -20.93 7.19
CA ALA A 218 -5.84 -21.96 8.20
C ALA A 218 -6.00 -21.43 9.64
N ALA A 219 -5.73 -20.14 9.86
CA ALA A 219 -5.87 -19.53 11.18
C ALA A 219 -7.32 -19.22 11.57
N ILE A 220 -8.25 -19.06 10.61
CA ILE A 220 -9.62 -18.59 10.87
C ILE A 220 -10.72 -19.59 10.56
N LEU A 221 -10.52 -20.50 9.59
CA LEU A 221 -11.56 -21.43 9.19
C LEU A 221 -11.64 -22.62 10.16
N PRO A 222 -12.82 -23.21 10.35
CA PRO A 222 -12.94 -24.49 11.01
C PRO A 222 -12.11 -25.53 10.24
N ASN A 223 -11.08 -26.08 10.86
CA ASN A 223 -10.41 -27.26 10.29
C ASN A 223 -11.48 -28.33 10.07
N ALA A 224 -11.58 -28.88 8.86
CA ALA A 224 -12.39 -30.07 8.63
C ALA A 224 -11.95 -31.27 9.52
N GLU A 225 -10.78 -31.18 10.17
CA GLU A 225 -10.17 -32.25 11.00
C GLU A 225 -9.76 -31.82 12.43
N ALA A 226 -10.15 -30.65 12.96
CA ALA A 226 -9.87 -30.35 14.37
C ALA A 226 -10.92 -30.97 15.31
N LEU A 227 -10.84 -32.30 15.46
CA LEU A 227 -11.04 -32.90 16.77
C LEU A 227 -9.99 -32.30 17.72
N ALA A 228 -10.41 -32.06 18.96
CA ALA A 228 -9.74 -31.26 19.96
C ALA A 228 -8.22 -31.54 20.11
N PRO A 229 -7.41 -30.52 20.45
CA PRO A 229 -6.02 -30.75 20.78
C PRO A 229 -5.91 -31.42 22.16
N ASP A 230 -5.59 -32.72 22.18
CA ASP A 230 -4.82 -33.29 23.28
C ASP A 230 -3.38 -32.77 23.14
N HIS A 231 -3.04 -31.73 23.90
CA HIS A 231 -1.66 -31.24 24.01
C HIS A 231 -0.90 -32.05 25.07
N PRO A 232 0.20 -32.74 24.71
CA PRO A 232 1.35 -32.83 25.60
C PRO A 232 2.31 -31.66 25.27
N GLU A 233 2.68 -30.92 26.31
CA GLU A 233 3.66 -29.84 26.27
C GLU A 233 4.99 -30.35 25.70
N VAL A 234 5.56 -29.62 24.74
CA VAL A 234 6.96 -29.77 24.36
C VAL A 234 7.63 -28.43 24.63
N PHE A 235 8.33 -28.37 25.76
CA PHE A 235 9.38 -27.38 26.00
C PHE A 235 10.57 -27.72 25.09
N TYR A 236 11.12 -26.72 24.41
CA TYR A 236 12.45 -26.83 23.82
C TYR A 236 13.45 -26.20 24.77
N ASP A 237 14.46 -27.00 25.16
CA ASP A 237 15.71 -26.55 25.78
C ASP A 237 16.50 -25.61 24.84
#